data_AF-A0A927VIB4-F1
#
_entry.id   AF-A0A927VIB4-F1
#
_cell.length_a   1.000
_cell.length_b   1.000
_cell.length_c   1.000
_cell.angle_alpha   90.00
_cell.angle_beta   90.00
_cell.angle_gamma   90.00
#
_symmetry.space_group_name_H-M   'P 1'
#
loop_
_entity.id
_entity.type
_entity.pdbx_description
1 polymer ?
#
loop_
_entity_poly.entity_id
_entity_poly.type
_entity_poly.pdbx_seq_one_letter_code
_entity_poly.pdbx_strand_id
1 'polypeptide(L)'
;MNINLTKETKIVVNGNNIAIAADDSADFNAVILPRDIYEDVKTEIMYSRGNISLVECKIYLNAKYEEKEKHLIKLHNEELLQKENEIAELQLAIEQLKADLTEKENEISDLGVELKNRRRISKERANADRDIHPKKTHDGYMVLSLSQTTDRHQITWDDWEEVPVWKLRLQTPHVASLPYSTVKNNVELEIPEVLEEMGCKYIPGNCKYDDIDSDRTECCAYRKSFFADYKAGYWNIDIVMTDAVVVPEARR
;
A
#
# COMPACT_ATOMS: atom_id res chain seq x y z
N MET A 1 24.53 -53.23 27.22
CA MET A 1 24.96 -54.53 27.77
C MET A 1 25.73 -55.23 26.65
N ASN A 2 27.06 -55.23 26.71
CA ASN A 2 27.93 -55.73 25.64
C ASN A 2 28.01 -57.26 25.72
N ILE A 3 27.53 -57.95 24.69
CA ILE A 3 27.75 -59.38 24.52
C ILE A 3 28.82 -59.52 23.44
N ASN A 4 30.05 -59.79 23.88
CA ASN A 4 31.19 -60.11 23.03
C ASN A 4 30.95 -61.47 22.36
N LEU A 5 30.72 -61.48 21.04
CA LEU A 5 30.81 -62.68 20.21
C LEU A 5 32.29 -62.90 19.87
N THR A 6 32.94 -63.81 20.60
CA THR A 6 34.27 -64.31 20.24
C THR A 6 34.16 -65.73 19.72
N LYS A 7 34.62 -65.92 18.48
CA LYS A 7 35.55 -66.96 17.99
C LYS A 7 35.25 -67.23 16.51
N GLU A 8 36.15 -66.76 15.66
CA GLU A 8 36.20 -67.13 14.25
C GLU A 8 36.37 -68.64 14.12
N THR A 9 35.34 -69.33 13.63
CA THR A 9 35.42 -70.73 13.23
C THR A 9 35.66 -70.77 11.72
N LYS A 10 36.86 -71.20 11.32
CA LYS A 10 37.18 -71.45 9.91
C LYS A 10 36.48 -72.73 9.46
N ILE A 11 35.53 -72.58 8.54
CA ILE A 11 34.86 -73.69 7.87
C ILE A 11 35.63 -73.98 6.58
N VAL A 12 36.18 -75.20 6.46
CA VAL A 12 36.76 -75.71 5.21
C VAL A 12 35.80 -76.79 4.68
N VAL A 13 35.27 -76.58 3.47
CA VAL A 13 34.32 -77.49 2.82
C VAL A 13 35.05 -78.37 1.82
N ASN A 14 35.01 -79.69 1.99
CA ASN A 14 35.45 -80.67 1.00
C ASN A 14 34.39 -81.78 0.82
N GLY A 15 33.52 -81.61 -0.19
CA GLY A 15 32.51 -82.60 -0.56
C GLY A 15 31.35 -82.75 0.44
N ASN A 16 30.62 -83.86 0.33
CA ASN A 16 29.34 -84.11 1.03
C ASN A 16 29.43 -84.36 2.54
N ASN A 17 30.58 -84.15 3.18
CA ASN A 17 30.73 -84.27 4.64
C ASN A 17 31.30 -82.98 5.22
N ILE A 18 30.59 -82.43 6.22
CA ILE A 18 31.05 -81.29 7.03
C ILE A 18 31.71 -81.85 8.29
N ALA A 19 33.05 -81.76 8.38
CA ALA A 19 33.78 -82.05 9.60
C ALA A 19 34.01 -80.74 10.36
N ILE A 20 33.46 -80.64 11.57
CA ILE A 20 33.74 -79.55 12.51
C ILE A 20 34.90 -80.06 13.38
N ALA A 21 36.10 -79.54 13.15
CA ALA A 21 37.20 -79.73 14.10
C ALA A 21 36.93 -78.84 15.32
N ALA A 22 36.47 -79.45 16.42
CA ALA A 22 36.38 -78.82 17.72
C ALA A 22 37.57 -79.28 18.57
N ASP A 23 38.18 -78.37 19.33
CA ASP A 23 39.18 -78.68 20.35
C ASP A 23 38.71 -79.86 21.23
N ASP A 24 39.54 -80.90 21.31
CA ASP A 24 39.27 -82.20 21.96
C ASP A 24 39.22 -82.14 23.52
N SER A 25 38.75 -81.07 24.15
CA SER A 25 38.66 -81.01 25.62
C SER A 25 37.39 -80.33 26.17
N ALA A 26 36.23 -80.87 25.84
CA ALA A 26 35.00 -80.57 26.58
C ALA A 26 34.45 -81.87 27.17
N ASP A 27 34.52 -82.01 28.50
CA ASP A 27 33.81 -83.05 29.24
C ASP A 27 32.30 -82.85 29.03
N PHE A 28 31.70 -83.64 28.13
CA PHE A 28 30.27 -83.62 27.92
C PHE A 28 29.58 -84.44 29.02
N ASN A 29 28.91 -83.74 29.94
CA ASN A 29 28.09 -84.38 30.96
C ASN A 29 26.75 -84.78 30.31
N ALA A 30 26.56 -86.06 29.99
CA ALA A 30 25.35 -86.56 29.34
C ALA A 30 24.18 -86.59 30.34
N VAL A 31 23.22 -85.69 30.16
CA VAL A 31 21.99 -85.64 30.97
C VAL A 31 20.96 -86.62 30.38
N ILE A 32 20.66 -87.70 31.11
CA ILE A 32 19.65 -88.69 30.71
C ILE A 32 18.27 -88.18 31.14
N LEU A 33 17.41 -87.88 30.16
CA LEU A 33 16.07 -87.36 30.40
C LEU A 33 15.03 -88.49 30.45
N PRO A 34 14.06 -88.43 31.38
CA PRO A 34 12.82 -89.19 31.31
C PRO A 34 12.08 -88.97 29.99
N ARG A 35 11.41 -90.02 29.49
CA ARG A 35 10.87 -90.06 28.11
C ARG A 35 9.78 -89.02 27.85
N ASP A 36 8.94 -88.78 28.85
CA ASP A 36 7.91 -87.75 28.89
C ASP A 36 8.51 -86.35 28.72
N ILE A 37 9.53 -86.03 29.53
CA ILE A 37 10.24 -84.75 29.46
C ILE A 37 10.97 -84.58 28.12
N TYR A 38 11.54 -85.66 27.58
CA TYR A 38 12.23 -85.61 26.28
C TYR A 38 11.28 -85.29 25.12
N GLU A 39 10.09 -85.92 25.04
CA GLU A 39 9.14 -85.63 23.96
C GLU A 39 8.58 -84.21 24.09
N ASP A 40 8.29 -83.72 25.31
CA ASP A 40 7.85 -82.35 25.53
C ASP A 40 8.89 -81.33 25.04
N VAL A 41 10.15 -81.46 25.46
CA VAL A 41 11.26 -80.58 25.02
C VAL A 41 11.45 -80.65 23.51
N LYS A 42 11.32 -81.83 22.91
CA LYS A 42 11.42 -82.01 21.45
C LYS A 42 10.29 -81.30 20.70
N THR A 43 9.06 -81.33 21.20
CA THR A 43 7.96 -80.55 20.61
C THR A 43 8.19 -79.06 20.74
N GLU A 44 8.65 -78.58 21.90
CA GLU A 44 8.93 -77.16 22.14
C GLU A 44 10.06 -76.64 21.25
N ILE A 45 11.12 -77.43 21.06
CA ILE A 45 12.20 -77.11 20.11
C ILE A 45 11.66 -77.04 18.68
N MET A 46 10.77 -77.96 18.30
CA MET A 46 10.16 -77.97 16.97
C MET A 46 9.31 -76.70 16.74
N TYR A 47 8.47 -76.32 17.71
CA TYR A 47 7.70 -75.08 17.67
C TYR A 47 8.59 -73.84 17.61
N SER A 48 9.63 -73.79 18.45
CA SER A 48 10.57 -72.68 18.50
C SER A 48 11.32 -72.51 17.18
N ARG A 49 11.74 -73.60 16.54
CA ARG A 49 12.36 -73.57 15.20
C ARG A 49 11.41 -73.04 14.12
N GLY A 50 10.13 -73.44 14.16
CA GLY A 50 9.10 -72.91 13.27
C GLY A 50 8.91 -71.39 13.45
N ASN A 51 8.87 -70.93 14.70
CA ASN A 51 8.76 -69.51 15.03
C ASN A 51 9.99 -68.70 14.56
N ILE A 52 11.20 -69.23 14.74
CA ILE A 52 12.44 -68.60 14.25
C ILE A 52 12.37 -68.43 12.72
N SER A 53 11.99 -69.48 12.00
CA SER A 53 11.86 -69.44 10.54
C SER A 53 10.83 -68.40 10.07
N LEU A 54 9.70 -68.27 10.79
CA LEU A 54 8.70 -67.25 10.50
C LEU A 54 9.24 -65.83 10.74
N VAL A 55 10.02 -65.63 11.82
CA VAL A 55 10.64 -64.34 12.13
C VAL A 55 11.68 -63.97 11.08
N GLU A 56 12.52 -64.92 10.63
CA GLU A 56 13.47 -64.72 9.53
C GLU A 56 12.77 -64.28 8.23
N CYS A 57 11.66 -64.92 7.88
CA CYS A 57 10.85 -64.52 6.72
C CYS A 57 10.32 -63.09 6.85
N LYS A 58 9.86 -62.68 8.03
CA LYS A 58 9.38 -61.30 8.28
C LYS A 58 10.51 -60.28 8.17
N ILE A 59 11.69 -60.58 8.73
CA ILE A 59 12.87 -59.72 8.64
C ILE A 59 13.26 -59.51 7.17
N TYR A 60 13.30 -60.58 6.38
CA TYR A 60 13.58 -60.51 4.95
C TYR A 60 12.58 -59.63 4.19
N LEU A 61 11.28 -59.82 4.46
CA LEU A 61 10.22 -59.05 3.82
C LEU A 61 10.32 -57.56 4.19
N ASN A 62 10.57 -57.24 5.46
CA ASN A 62 10.74 -55.88 5.94
C ASN A 62 11.94 -55.19 5.30
N ALA A 63 13.09 -55.88 5.20
CA ALA A 63 14.27 -55.35 4.51
C ALA A 63 13.95 -54.99 3.04
N LYS A 64 13.16 -55.84 2.36
CA LYS A 64 12.69 -55.56 0.99
C LYS A 64 11.76 -54.34 0.91
N TYR A 65 10.88 -54.15 1.88
CA TYR A 65 10.02 -52.96 1.93
C TYR A 65 10.82 -51.68 2.20
N GLU A 66 11.78 -51.71 3.12
CA GLU A 66 12.64 -50.57 3.42
C GLU A 66 13.49 -50.14 2.20
N GLU A 67 14.01 -51.10 1.43
CA GLU A 67 14.71 -50.81 0.17
C GLU A 67 13.81 -50.09 -0.84
N LYS A 68 12.57 -50.58 -0.99
CA LYS A 68 11.58 -49.98 -1.89
C LYS A 68 11.20 -48.57 -1.45
N GLU A 69 11.00 -48.37 -0.15
CA GLU A 69 10.67 -47.05 0.42
C GLU A 69 11.81 -46.05 0.19
N LYS A 70 13.06 -46.44 0.44
CA LYS A 70 14.24 -45.61 0.15
C LYS A 70 14.33 -45.23 -1.33
N HIS A 71 14.04 -46.16 -2.23
CA HIS A 71 14.02 -45.90 -3.66
C HIS A 71 12.93 -44.89 -4.03
N LEU A 72 11.72 -45.03 -3.48
CA LEU A 72 10.61 -44.10 -3.71
C LEU A 72 10.92 -42.69 -3.20
N ILE A 73 11.48 -42.57 -2.00
CA ILE A 73 11.91 -41.28 -1.44
C ILE A 73 12.97 -40.64 -2.32
N LYS A 74 13.94 -41.41 -2.81
CA LYS A 74 14.97 -40.90 -3.70
C LYS A 74 14.38 -40.35 -5.00
N LEU A 75 13.50 -41.10 -5.64
CA LEU A 75 12.82 -40.68 -6.87
C LEU A 75 12.01 -39.39 -6.64
N HIS A 76 11.25 -39.33 -5.54
CA HIS A 76 10.45 -38.15 -5.21
C HIS A 76 11.32 -36.91 -4.96
N ASN A 77 12.46 -37.06 -4.28
CA ASN A 77 13.38 -35.95 -4.06
C ASN A 77 14.03 -35.46 -5.35
N GLU A 78 14.32 -36.35 -6.30
CA GLU A 78 14.81 -35.99 -7.63
C GLU A 78 13.76 -35.18 -8.41
N GLU A 79 12.49 -35.57 -8.35
CA GLU A 79 11.37 -34.83 -8.95
C GLU A 79 11.19 -33.45 -8.31
N LEU A 80 11.26 -33.37 -6.96
CA LEU A 80 11.17 -32.10 -6.24
C LEU A 80 12.31 -31.16 -6.64
N LEU A 81 13.54 -31.66 -6.72
CA LEU A 81 14.69 -30.86 -7.12
C LEU A 81 14.53 -30.32 -8.56
N GLN A 82 14.00 -31.13 -9.48
CA GLN A 82 13.72 -30.66 -10.85
C GLN A 82 12.68 -29.55 -10.85
N LYS A 83 11.61 -29.69 -10.06
CA LYS A 83 10.56 -28.67 -9.93
C LYS A 83 11.08 -27.40 -9.29
N GLU A 84 11.93 -27.49 -8.28
CA GLU A 84 12.56 -26.33 -7.64
C GLU A 84 13.46 -25.57 -8.63
N ASN A 85 14.25 -26.27 -9.43
CA ASN A 85 15.07 -25.65 -10.48
C ASN A 85 14.21 -24.94 -11.53
N GLU A 86 13.13 -25.57 -12.00
CA GLU A 86 12.18 -24.98 -12.96
C GLU A 86 11.52 -23.71 -12.39
N ILE A 87 11.13 -23.74 -11.10
CA ILE A 87 10.58 -22.57 -10.41
C ILE A 87 11.61 -21.44 -10.33
N ALA A 88 12.86 -21.74 -10.00
CA ALA A 88 13.93 -20.74 -9.90
C ALA A 88 14.22 -20.07 -11.26
N GLU A 89 14.26 -20.85 -12.34
CA GLU A 89 14.43 -20.33 -13.71
C GLU A 89 13.26 -19.41 -14.12
N LEU A 90 12.02 -19.84 -13.84
CA LEU A 90 10.84 -19.05 -14.13
C LEU A 90 10.80 -17.75 -13.30
N GLN A 91 11.21 -17.80 -12.04
CA GLN A 91 11.30 -16.60 -11.19
C GLN A 91 12.29 -15.58 -11.75
N LEU A 92 13.46 -16.05 -12.19
CA LEU A 92 14.47 -15.19 -12.81
C LEU A 92 13.96 -14.57 -14.12
N ALA A 93 13.28 -15.35 -14.96
CA ALA A 93 12.67 -14.84 -16.19
C ALA A 93 11.58 -13.78 -15.91
N ILE A 94 10.74 -14.00 -14.89
CA ILE A 94 9.72 -13.03 -14.47
C ILE A 94 10.37 -11.74 -13.97
N GLU A 95 11.46 -11.82 -13.22
CA GLU A 95 12.17 -10.65 -12.71
C GLU A 95 12.77 -9.81 -13.83
N GLN A 96 13.40 -10.46 -14.82
CA GLN A 96 13.90 -9.78 -16.03
C GLN A 96 12.78 -9.09 -16.80
N LEU A 97 11.67 -9.79 -17.07
CA LEU A 97 10.53 -9.21 -17.78
C LEU A 97 9.91 -8.02 -17.02
N LYS A 98 9.89 -8.06 -15.68
CA LYS A 98 9.43 -6.94 -14.87
C LYS A 98 10.37 -5.74 -15.00
N ALA A 99 11.68 -5.96 -14.95
CA ALA A 99 12.66 -4.90 -15.13
C ALA A 99 12.49 -4.23 -16.50
N ASP A 100 12.40 -5.01 -17.58
CA ASP A 100 12.18 -4.50 -18.94
C ASP A 100 10.87 -3.71 -19.05
N LEU A 101 9.79 -4.20 -18.42
CA LEU A 101 8.50 -3.51 -18.41
C LEU A 101 8.61 -2.14 -17.71
N THR A 102 9.27 -2.07 -16.56
CA THR A 102 9.46 -0.80 -15.85
C THR A 102 10.32 0.19 -16.64
N GLU A 103 11.36 -0.28 -17.34
CA GLU A 103 12.17 0.56 -18.22
C GLU A 103 11.32 1.13 -19.36
N LYS A 104 10.49 0.30 -20.00
CA LYS A 104 9.60 0.74 -21.08
C LYS A 104 8.52 1.70 -20.61
N GLU A 105 7.97 1.52 -19.41
CA GLU A 105 7.02 2.46 -18.82
C GLU A 105 7.65 3.84 -18.60
N ASN A 106 8.88 3.89 -18.10
CA ASN A 106 9.63 5.13 -17.92
C ASN A 106 9.89 5.83 -19.28
N GLU A 107 10.33 5.08 -20.30
CA GLU A 107 10.53 5.62 -21.65
C GLU A 107 9.22 6.22 -22.23
N ILE A 108 8.09 5.52 -22.06
CA ILE A 108 6.78 6.00 -22.52
C ILE A 108 6.39 7.29 -21.80
N SER A 109 6.64 7.37 -20.50
CA SER A 109 6.37 8.56 -19.69
C SER A 109 7.18 9.76 -20.20
N ASP A 110 8.48 9.58 -20.40
CA ASP A 110 9.39 10.63 -20.86
C ASP A 110 9.00 11.13 -22.25
N LEU A 111 8.71 10.22 -23.19
CA LEU A 111 8.18 10.56 -24.51
C LEU A 111 6.85 11.30 -24.42
N GLY A 112 5.98 10.91 -23.48
CA GLY A 112 4.71 11.58 -23.21
C GLY A 112 4.89 13.04 -22.79
N VAL A 113 5.86 13.31 -21.92
CA VAL A 113 6.23 14.68 -21.51
C VAL A 113 6.80 15.47 -22.70
N GLU A 114 7.71 14.88 -23.46
CA GLU A 114 8.32 15.52 -24.63
C GLU A 114 7.27 15.87 -25.70
N LEU A 115 6.33 14.96 -25.96
CA LEU A 115 5.23 15.18 -26.90
C LEU A 115 4.29 16.31 -26.44
N LYS A 116 3.96 16.37 -25.14
CA LYS A 116 3.18 17.48 -24.57
C LYS A 116 3.91 18.81 -24.77
N ASN A 117 5.21 18.83 -24.52
CA ASN A 117 6.04 20.03 -24.71
C ASN A 117 6.11 20.47 -26.17
N ARG A 118 6.36 19.54 -27.11
CA ARG A 118 6.33 19.82 -28.56
C ARG A 118 4.97 20.38 -29.00
N ARG A 119 3.86 19.79 -28.53
CA ARG A 119 2.51 20.29 -28.82
C ARG A 119 2.29 21.70 -28.28
N ARG A 120 2.73 21.98 -27.05
CA ARG A 120 2.66 23.31 -26.44
C ARG A 120 3.41 24.34 -27.28
N ILE A 121 4.68 24.07 -27.61
CA ILE A 121 5.51 24.97 -28.43
C ILE A 121 4.89 25.20 -29.80
N SER A 122 4.40 24.15 -30.46
CA SER A 122 3.74 24.26 -31.76
C SER A 122 2.48 25.13 -31.69
N LYS A 123 1.70 25.01 -30.62
CA LYS A 123 0.50 25.82 -30.38
C LYS A 123 0.87 27.28 -30.12
N GLU A 124 1.88 27.53 -29.29
CA GLU A 124 2.35 28.89 -28.99
C GLU A 124 2.88 29.59 -30.24
N ARG A 125 3.66 28.89 -31.08
CA ARG A 125 4.12 29.42 -32.37
C ARG A 125 2.97 29.72 -33.32
N ALA A 126 2.02 28.79 -33.46
CA ALA A 126 0.84 29.02 -34.30
C ALA A 126 -0.04 30.17 -33.78
N ASN A 127 -0.11 30.36 -32.46
CA ASN A 127 -0.80 31.50 -31.86
C ASN A 127 -0.05 32.81 -32.11
N ALA A 128 1.29 32.80 -31.98
CA ALA A 128 2.13 33.96 -32.28
C ALA A 128 2.05 34.37 -33.76
N ASP A 129 2.09 33.41 -34.68
CA ASP A 129 1.93 33.65 -36.13
C ASP A 129 0.56 34.29 -36.47
N ARG A 130 -0.45 34.03 -35.64
CA ARG A 130 -1.82 34.57 -35.78
C ARG A 130 -2.07 35.83 -34.93
N ASP A 131 -1.05 36.33 -34.23
CA ASP A 131 -1.16 37.43 -33.27
C ASP A 131 -2.24 37.20 -32.18
N ILE A 132 -2.51 35.93 -31.86
CA ILE A 132 -3.50 35.51 -30.86
C ILE A 132 -2.84 35.59 -29.48
N HIS A 133 -3.20 36.62 -28.74
CA HIS A 133 -2.78 36.80 -27.36
C HIS A 133 -3.65 35.95 -26.42
N PRO A 134 -3.10 35.41 -25.31
CA PRO A 134 -3.89 34.81 -24.25
C PRO A 134 -4.99 35.79 -23.80
N LYS A 135 -6.23 35.31 -23.75
CA LYS A 135 -7.35 36.13 -23.27
C LYS A 135 -7.12 36.49 -21.80
N LYS A 136 -7.47 37.72 -21.39
CA LYS A 136 -7.43 38.17 -19.99
C LYS A 136 -8.13 37.14 -19.09
N THR A 137 -7.42 36.59 -18.10
CA THR A 137 -8.00 35.73 -17.06
C THR A 137 -8.75 36.61 -16.08
N HIS A 138 -10.07 36.52 -16.09
CA HIS A 138 -10.92 37.16 -15.08
C HIS A 138 -11.37 36.06 -14.11
N ASP A 139 -11.19 36.31 -12.82
CA ASP A 139 -11.74 35.53 -11.69
C ASP A 139 -13.28 35.54 -11.66
N GLY A 140 -13.89 36.48 -12.39
CA GLY A 140 -15.33 36.64 -12.52
C GLY A 140 -15.94 37.60 -11.49
N TYR A 141 -15.11 38.23 -10.64
CA TYR A 141 -15.55 39.28 -9.74
C TYR A 141 -15.52 40.65 -10.42
N MET A 142 -16.65 41.36 -10.39
CA MET A 142 -16.79 42.66 -11.03
C MET A 142 -17.19 43.72 -10.00
N VAL A 143 -16.52 44.88 -10.02
CA VAL A 143 -16.89 46.00 -9.14
C VAL A 143 -18.07 46.74 -9.75
N LEU A 144 -19.22 46.72 -9.06
CA LEU A 144 -20.41 47.45 -9.49
C LEU A 144 -20.43 48.89 -8.97
N SER A 145 -20.01 49.09 -7.71
CA SER A 145 -19.98 50.42 -7.10
C SER A 145 -19.03 50.47 -5.91
N LEU A 146 -18.34 51.59 -5.75
CA LEU A 146 -17.60 51.93 -4.53
C LEU A 146 -18.11 53.30 -4.06
N SER A 147 -18.70 53.36 -2.86
CA SER A 147 -19.33 54.57 -2.33
C SER A 147 -18.98 54.78 -0.86
N GLN A 148 -18.75 56.02 -0.46
CA GLN A 148 -18.63 56.37 0.96
C GLN A 148 -20.00 56.30 1.64
N THR A 149 -20.05 55.71 2.83
CA THR A 149 -21.22 55.64 3.71
C THR A 149 -20.80 55.94 5.14
N THR A 150 -21.75 56.09 6.06
CA THR A 150 -21.45 56.15 7.50
C THR A 150 -21.79 54.82 8.16
N ASP A 151 -20.96 54.39 9.12
CA ASP A 151 -21.28 53.30 10.03
C ASP A 151 -21.50 53.84 11.44
N ARG A 152 -22.51 53.32 12.12
CA ARG A 152 -22.83 53.71 13.49
C ARG A 152 -22.15 52.77 14.47
N HIS A 153 -21.29 53.31 15.31
CA HIS A 153 -20.65 52.54 16.37
C HIS A 153 -20.97 53.11 17.75
N GLN A 154 -20.91 52.26 18.77
CA GLN A 154 -21.41 52.58 20.10
C GLN A 154 -20.23 52.98 20.99
N ILE A 155 -20.16 54.24 21.40
CA ILE A 155 -19.08 54.73 22.27
C ILE A 155 -19.40 54.42 23.74
N THR A 156 -20.66 54.59 24.14
CA THR A 156 -21.14 54.37 25.52
C THR A 156 -22.52 53.72 25.46
N TRP A 157 -23.05 53.24 26.59
CA TRP A 157 -24.37 52.61 26.65
C TRP A 157 -25.49 53.42 25.98
N ASP A 158 -25.41 54.76 26.02
CA ASP A 158 -26.44 55.68 25.49
C ASP A 158 -25.99 56.50 24.26
N ASP A 159 -24.70 56.46 23.89
CA ASP A 159 -24.11 57.33 22.86
C ASP A 159 -23.56 56.53 21.67
N TRP A 160 -23.85 57.04 20.46
CA TRP A 160 -23.44 56.47 19.18
C TRP A 160 -22.69 57.52 18.35
N GLU A 161 -21.59 57.11 17.72
CA GLU A 161 -20.88 57.93 16.73
C GLU A 161 -21.14 57.41 15.32
N GLU A 162 -21.11 58.33 14.36
CA GLU A 162 -21.12 58.02 12.93
C GLU A 162 -19.71 58.19 12.36
N VAL A 163 -19.12 57.10 11.89
CA VAL A 163 -17.78 57.09 11.30
C VAL A 163 -17.88 56.93 9.79
N PRO A 164 -17.14 57.72 8.98
CA PRO A 164 -17.09 57.52 7.54
C PRO A 164 -16.40 56.19 7.20
N VAL A 165 -17.07 55.35 6.42
CA VAL A 165 -16.57 54.07 5.93
C VAL A 165 -16.85 53.94 4.43
N TRP A 166 -16.25 52.94 3.79
CA TRP A 166 -16.45 52.70 2.37
C TRP A 166 -17.26 51.42 2.14
N LYS A 167 -18.18 51.47 1.19
CA LYS A 167 -19.00 50.35 0.78
C LYS A 167 -18.67 49.96 -0.65
N LEU A 168 -18.12 48.76 -0.81
CA LEU A 168 -17.81 48.13 -2.07
C LEU A 168 -18.89 47.12 -2.43
N ARG A 169 -19.41 47.19 -3.64
CA ARG A 169 -20.36 46.23 -4.18
C ARG A 169 -19.70 45.43 -5.28
N LEU A 170 -19.57 44.12 -5.08
CA LEU A 170 -19.02 43.19 -6.05
C LEU A 170 -20.13 42.26 -6.57
N GLN A 171 -20.10 42.02 -7.88
CA GLN A 171 -20.80 40.90 -8.48
C GLN A 171 -19.90 39.67 -8.44
N THR A 172 -20.46 38.55 -7.97
CA THR A 172 -19.75 37.27 -7.89
C THR A 172 -19.98 36.45 -9.17
N PRO A 173 -19.09 35.49 -9.49
CA PRO A 173 -19.30 34.57 -10.60
C PRO A 173 -20.43 33.55 -10.35
N HIS A 174 -21.03 33.54 -9.15
CA HIS A 174 -22.02 32.55 -8.76
C HIS A 174 -23.45 32.96 -9.16
N VAL A 175 -24.18 32.02 -9.75
CA VAL A 175 -25.55 32.24 -10.24
C VAL A 175 -26.52 32.41 -9.07
N ALA A 176 -27.45 33.37 -9.18
CA ALA A 176 -28.47 33.68 -8.15
C ALA A 176 -29.36 32.49 -7.76
N SER A 177 -29.43 31.46 -8.61
CA SER A 177 -30.18 30.22 -8.34
C SER A 177 -29.51 29.30 -7.31
N LEU A 178 -28.23 29.52 -6.98
CA LEU A 178 -27.50 28.68 -6.03
C LEU A 178 -27.92 28.99 -4.58
N PRO A 179 -27.96 27.98 -3.69
CA PRO A 179 -28.23 28.19 -2.27
C PRO A 179 -27.17 29.08 -1.61
N TYR A 180 -27.61 29.93 -0.68
CA TYR A 180 -26.74 30.84 0.07
C TYR A 180 -25.56 30.15 0.75
N SER A 181 -25.76 28.96 1.34
CA SER A 181 -24.70 28.22 2.04
C SER A 181 -23.53 27.85 1.13
N THR A 182 -23.82 27.41 -0.09
CA THR A 182 -22.80 27.06 -1.10
C THR A 182 -22.06 28.30 -1.55
N VAL A 183 -22.78 29.39 -1.84
CA VAL A 183 -22.19 30.65 -2.31
C VAL A 183 -21.32 31.27 -1.23
N LYS A 184 -21.79 31.30 0.02
CA LYS A 184 -21.03 31.83 1.15
C LYS A 184 -19.68 31.12 1.29
N ASN A 185 -19.66 29.79 1.27
CA ASN A 185 -18.43 29.03 1.46
C ASN A 185 -17.42 29.27 0.33
N ASN A 186 -17.87 29.34 -0.91
CA ASN A 186 -16.99 29.60 -2.05
C ASN A 186 -16.44 31.03 -2.01
N VAL A 187 -17.33 32.01 -1.80
CA VAL A 187 -16.94 33.43 -1.75
C VAL A 187 -16.01 33.72 -0.57
N GLU A 188 -16.20 33.09 0.59
CA GLU A 188 -15.29 33.27 1.73
C GLU A 188 -13.87 32.73 1.48
N LEU A 189 -13.69 31.81 0.54
CA LEU A 189 -12.38 31.30 0.10
C LEU A 189 -11.73 32.21 -0.96
N GLU A 190 -12.54 32.81 -1.83
CA GLU A 190 -12.06 33.56 -3.01
C GLU A 190 -11.84 35.07 -2.72
N ILE A 191 -12.68 35.67 -1.88
CA ILE A 191 -12.63 37.12 -1.57
C ILE A 191 -11.30 37.64 -1.00
N PRO A 192 -10.54 36.89 -0.17
CA PRO A 192 -9.27 37.38 0.34
C PRO A 192 -8.30 37.79 -0.77
N GLU A 193 -8.15 36.97 -1.81
CA GLU A 193 -7.26 37.25 -2.96
C GLU A 193 -7.74 38.48 -3.74
N VAL A 194 -9.06 38.57 -3.98
CA VAL A 194 -9.69 39.71 -4.68
C VAL A 194 -9.46 41.03 -3.94
N LEU A 195 -9.54 41.02 -2.60
CA LEU A 195 -9.35 42.22 -1.79
C LEU A 195 -7.86 42.57 -1.61
N GLU A 196 -6.98 41.58 -1.53
CA GLU A 196 -5.54 41.79 -1.43
C GLU A 196 -5.00 42.49 -2.68
N GLU A 197 -5.46 42.08 -3.88
CA GLU A 197 -5.13 42.78 -5.13
C GLU A 197 -5.58 44.24 -5.16
N MET A 198 -6.63 44.55 -4.41
CA MET A 198 -7.17 45.89 -4.29
C MET A 198 -6.47 46.71 -3.17
N GLY A 199 -5.57 46.09 -2.38
CA GLY A 199 -4.89 46.72 -1.26
C GLY A 199 -5.70 46.74 0.03
N CYS A 200 -6.66 45.83 0.19
CA CYS A 200 -7.48 45.70 1.38
C CYS A 200 -7.33 44.34 2.05
N LYS A 201 -7.07 44.36 3.36
CA LYS A 201 -7.01 43.18 4.21
C LYS A 201 -8.40 42.65 4.55
N TYR A 202 -8.62 41.36 4.32
CA TYR A 202 -9.86 40.69 4.66
C TYR A 202 -9.89 40.24 6.13
N ILE A 203 -10.94 40.60 6.87
CA ILE A 203 -11.21 40.07 8.21
C ILE A 203 -12.26 38.95 8.10
N PRO A 204 -11.95 37.72 8.56
CA PRO A 204 -12.90 36.63 8.59
C PRO A 204 -14.13 36.95 9.44
N GLY A 205 -15.31 36.50 8.99
CA GLY A 205 -16.58 36.82 9.65
C GLY A 205 -17.07 38.26 9.46
N ASN A 206 -18.01 38.67 10.31
CA ASN A 206 -18.47 40.06 10.43
C ASN A 206 -18.12 40.52 11.85
N CYS A 207 -17.40 41.64 11.98
CA CYS A 207 -17.15 42.28 13.27
C CYS A 207 -17.66 43.73 13.28
N LYS A 208 -17.62 44.38 14.44
CA LYS A 208 -17.92 45.81 14.55
C LYS A 208 -16.70 46.63 14.14
N TYR A 209 -16.94 47.89 13.80
CA TYR A 209 -15.86 48.83 13.51
C TYR A 209 -14.85 48.95 14.67
N ASP A 210 -15.35 48.88 15.91
CA ASP A 210 -14.57 49.00 17.15
C ASP A 210 -13.65 47.80 17.42
N ASP A 211 -13.96 46.65 16.82
CA ASP A 211 -13.16 45.42 16.96
C ASP A 211 -11.92 45.43 16.05
N ILE A 212 -11.80 46.44 15.17
CA ILE A 212 -10.71 46.58 14.21
C ILE A 212 -9.66 47.49 14.83
N ASP A 213 -8.43 46.97 14.94
CA ASP A 213 -7.27 47.62 15.55
C ASP A 213 -7.14 49.11 15.21
N SER A 214 -6.78 49.92 16.21
CA SER A 214 -6.75 51.39 16.15
C SER A 214 -5.55 51.94 15.38
N ASP A 215 -4.46 51.17 15.25
CA ASP A 215 -3.19 51.60 14.63
C ASP A 215 -3.17 51.43 13.09
N ARG A 216 -4.30 51.69 12.43
CA ARG A 216 -4.54 51.34 11.02
C ARG A 216 -3.58 52.04 10.06
N THR A 217 -2.73 51.25 9.42
CA THR A 217 -1.91 51.66 8.27
C THR A 217 -2.45 51.13 6.94
N GLU A 218 -3.38 50.17 6.97
CA GLU A 218 -3.93 49.47 5.79
C GLU A 218 -5.47 49.45 5.80
N CYS A 219 -6.09 49.36 4.62
CA CYS A 219 -7.54 49.25 4.49
C CYS A 219 -8.02 47.86 4.92
N CYS A 220 -9.08 47.76 5.74
CA CYS A 220 -9.62 46.49 6.23
C CYS A 220 -11.10 46.30 5.85
N ALA A 221 -11.45 45.12 5.35
CA ALA A 221 -12.82 44.70 5.05
C ALA A 221 -13.35 43.84 6.20
N TYR A 222 -14.39 44.32 6.88
CA TYR A 222 -14.79 43.79 8.19
C TYR A 222 -16.25 43.34 8.30
N ARG A 223 -17.09 43.75 7.35
CA ARG A 223 -18.50 43.35 7.31
C ARG A 223 -18.91 43.07 5.88
N LYS A 224 -19.55 41.92 5.66
CA LYS A 224 -20.14 41.53 4.39
C LYS A 224 -21.62 41.22 4.49
N SER A 225 -22.32 41.44 3.38
CA SER A 225 -23.72 41.10 3.19
C SER A 225 -23.93 40.57 1.78
N PHE A 226 -24.59 39.42 1.67
CA PHE A 226 -24.87 38.78 0.40
C PHE A 226 -26.28 39.09 -0.06
N PHE A 227 -26.45 39.32 -1.35
CA PHE A 227 -27.76 39.53 -1.94
C PHE A 227 -27.83 38.88 -3.32
N ALA A 228 -28.92 38.17 -3.58
CA ALA A 228 -29.19 37.57 -4.88
C ALA A 228 -29.86 38.62 -5.78
N ASP A 229 -29.20 38.99 -6.88
CA ASP A 229 -29.79 39.84 -7.90
C ASP A 229 -30.39 38.97 -9.01
N TYR A 230 -31.70 38.72 -8.93
CA TYR A 230 -32.41 37.93 -9.94
C TYR A 230 -32.55 38.63 -11.29
N LYS A 231 -32.31 39.94 -11.37
CA LYS A 231 -32.33 40.68 -12.65
C LYS A 231 -31.00 40.50 -13.38
N ALA A 232 -29.88 40.58 -12.66
CA ALA A 232 -28.56 40.30 -13.20
C ALA A 232 -28.29 38.79 -13.35
N GLY A 233 -28.96 37.95 -12.54
CA GLY A 233 -28.81 36.50 -12.54
C GLY A 233 -27.68 35.98 -11.66
N TYR A 234 -27.03 36.84 -10.86
CA TYR A 234 -25.85 36.53 -10.06
C TYR A 234 -26.01 36.95 -8.61
N TRP A 235 -25.23 36.32 -7.74
CA TRP A 235 -25.03 36.78 -6.38
C TRP A 235 -24.11 37.98 -6.36
N ASN A 236 -24.43 38.93 -5.50
CA ASN A 236 -23.62 40.09 -5.22
C ASN A 236 -23.26 40.13 -3.74
N ILE A 237 -22.14 40.78 -3.44
CA ILE A 237 -21.63 40.98 -2.08
C ILE A 237 -21.38 42.46 -1.85
N ASP A 238 -21.97 42.98 -0.77
CA ASP A 238 -21.70 44.30 -0.23
C ASP A 238 -20.66 44.14 0.89
N ILE A 239 -19.50 44.76 0.73
CA ILE A 239 -18.38 44.73 1.66
C ILE A 239 -18.19 46.14 2.23
N VAL A 240 -18.15 46.24 3.55
CA VAL A 240 -17.84 47.48 4.26
C VAL A 240 -16.38 47.47 4.69
N MET A 241 -15.71 48.57 4.40
CA MET A 241 -14.27 48.74 4.44
C MET A 241 -13.92 50.03 5.20
N THR A 242 -12.77 50.05 5.85
CA THR A 242 -12.34 51.18 6.66
C THR A 242 -11.88 52.38 5.84
N ASP A 243 -11.33 52.15 4.64
CA ASP A 243 -10.80 53.20 3.76
C ASP A 243 -11.09 52.91 2.28
N ALA A 244 -10.82 53.89 1.43
CA ALA A 244 -10.93 53.77 -0.01
C ALA A 244 -9.95 52.75 -0.58
N VAL A 245 -10.30 52.22 -1.74
CA VAL A 245 -9.61 51.10 -2.36
C VAL A 245 -9.36 51.40 -3.83
N VAL A 246 -8.19 51.02 -4.35
CA VAL A 246 -7.86 51.24 -5.76
C VAL A 246 -8.41 50.09 -6.58
N VAL A 247 -9.43 50.35 -7.40
CA VAL A 247 -10.03 49.33 -8.28
C VAL A 247 -9.15 49.10 -9.50
N PRO A 248 -8.59 47.88 -9.68
CA PRO A 248 -7.79 47.52 -10.85
C PRO A 248 -8.61 47.55 -12.14
N GLU A 249 -7.98 47.89 -13.28
CA GLU A 249 -8.65 47.94 -14.59
C GLU A 249 -9.27 46.59 -15.00
N ALA A 250 -8.72 45.47 -14.51
CA ALA A 250 -9.26 44.13 -14.77
C ALA A 250 -10.66 43.89 -14.17
N ARG A 251 -11.12 44.75 -13.24
CA ARG A 251 -12.38 44.60 -12.50
C ARG A 251 -13.35 45.78 -12.68
N ARG A 252 -13.01 46.72 -13.57
CA ARG A 252 -13.88 47.83 -13.99
C ARG A 252 -14.80 47.44 -15.15
#